data_AF-A0A1E4RAJ1-F1
#
_entry.id   AF-A0A1E4RAJ1-F1
#
_cell.length_a   1.000
_cell.length_b   1.000
_cell.length_c   1.000
_cell.angle_alpha   90.00
_cell.angle_beta   90.00
_cell.angle_gamma   90.00
#
_symmetry.space_group_name_H-M   'P 1'
#
loop_
_entity.id
_entity.type
_entity.pdbx_description
1 polymer ?
#
loop_
_entity_poly.entity_id
_entity_poly.type
_entity_poly.pdbx_seq_one_letter_code
_entity_poly.pdbx_strand_id
1 'polypeptide(L)' 'MKYNKSIMLKLINEHRALHDELKKLKSEMGLEKNFAVKALYHSFVAEDGPYMKEYQDLERL' A
#
# COMPACT_ATOMS: atom_id res chain seq x y z
N MET A 1 -4.36 -12.38 -2.92
CA MET A 1 -3.92 -11.49 -4.01
C MET A 1 -2.40 -11.46 -4.06
N LYS A 2 -1.80 -11.13 -5.21
CA LYS A 2 -0.34 -11.00 -5.32
C LYS A 2 0.05 -9.53 -5.18
N TYR A 3 1.20 -9.29 -4.56
CA TYR A 3 1.73 -7.93 -4.48
C TYR A 3 2.05 -7.40 -5.88
N ASN A 4 1.43 -6.29 -6.25
CA ASN A 4 1.73 -5.49 -7.42
C ASN A 4 2.02 -4.05 -7.00
N LYS A 5 3.26 -3.62 -7.26
CA LYS A 5 3.75 -2.28 -6.89
C LYS A 5 2.96 -1.16 -7.55
N SER A 6 2.62 -1.29 -8.83
CA SER A 6 1.93 -0.24 -9.58
C SER A 6 0.51 -0.03 -9.05
N ILE A 7 -0.19 -1.12 -8.74
CA ILE A 7 -1.53 -1.07 -8.13
C ILE A 7 -1.44 -0.47 -6.72
N MET A 8 -0.44 -0.87 -5.92
CA MET A 8 -0.28 -0.33 -4.57
C MET A 8 0.00 1.17 -4.58
N LEU A 9 0.81 1.64 -5.53
CA LEU A 9 1.07 3.07 -5.70
C LEU A 9 -0.18 3.84 -6.13
N LYS A 10 -1.05 3.27 -6.98
CA LYS A 10 -2.36 3.87 -7.30
C LYS A 10 -3.23 3.98 -6.06
N LEU A 11 -3.39 2.89 -5.32
CA LEU A 11 -4.17 2.87 -4.07
C LEU A 11 -3.65 3.90 -3.05
N ILE A 12 -2.32 4.01 -2.89
CA ILE A 12 -1.70 5.00 -2.01
C ILE A 12 -2.02 6.44 -2.45
N ASN A 13 -2.09 6.69 -3.76
CA ASN A 13 -2.44 8.01 -4.29
C ASN A 13 -3.94 8.34 -4.13
N GLU A 14 -4.81 7.34 -4.13
CA GLU A 14 -6.26 7.51 -3.95
C GLU A 14 -6.65 7.69 -2.48
N HIS A 15 -5.87 7.12 -1.55
CA HIS A 15 -6.14 7.19 -0.13
C HIS A 15 -5.05 7.94 0.63
N ARG A 16 -5.39 9.16 1.07
CA ARG A 16 -4.49 10.02 1.86
C ARG A 16 -3.92 9.32 3.10
N ALA A 17 -4.71 8.48 3.78
CA ALA A 17 -4.25 7.71 4.93
C ALA A 17 -3.06 6.78 4.61
N LEU A 18 -3.09 6.09 3.47
CA LEU A 18 -1.99 5.24 3.02
C LEU A 18 -0.77 6.07 2.60
N HIS A 19 -0.99 7.26 2.04
CA HIS A 19 0.09 8.19 1.72
C HIS A 19 0.80 8.72 2.97
N ASP A 20 0.05 9.10 4.01
CA ASP A 20 0.61 9.52 5.29
C ASP A 20 1.37 8.37 5.98
N GLU A 21 0.83 7.15 5.99
CA GLU A 21 1.55 5.97 6.51
C GLU A 21 2.80 5.64 5.69
N LEU A 22 2.78 5.80 4.36
CA LEU A 22 3.99 5.63 3.53
C LEU A 22 5.07 6.63 3.95
N LYS A 23 4.69 7.89 4.15
CA LYS A 23 5.62 8.95 4.55
C LYS A 23 6.20 8.66 5.95
N LYS A 24 5.35 8.18 6.86
CA LYS A 24 5.72 7.76 8.20
C LYS A 24 6.73 6.61 8.19
N LEU A 25 6.44 5.53 7.47
CA LEU A 25 7.37 4.39 7.32
C LEU A 25 8.73 4.81 6.74
N LYS A 26 8.73 5.70 5.74
CA LYS A 26 9.98 6.19 5.16
C LYS A 26 10.77 7.09 6.11
N SER A 27 10.09 7.96 6.86
CA SER A 27 10.74 8.96 7.72
C SER A 27 11.14 8.41 9.08
N GLU A 28 10.32 7.56 9.68
CA GLU A 28 10.56 7.02 11.03
C GLU A 28 11.44 5.76 11.00
N MET A 29 11.25 4.88 10.01
CA MET A 29 12.01 3.63 9.93
C MET A 29 13.16 3.69 8.91
N GLY A 30 13.33 4.81 8.20
CA GLY A 30 14.33 4.93 7.14
C GLY A 30 14.13 3.93 5.99
N LEU A 31 12.93 3.37 5.85
CA LEU A 31 12.64 2.33 4.87
C LEU A 31 12.76 2.88 3.45
N GLU A 32 13.49 2.17 2.59
CA GLU A 32 13.49 2.48 1.17
C GLU A 32 12.07 2.36 0.58
N LYS A 33 11.79 3.20 -0.42
CA LYS A 33 10.44 3.32 -1.02
C LYS A 33 9.83 1.96 -1.41
N ASN A 34 10.63 1.03 -1.93
CA ASN A 34 10.13 -0.28 -2.34
C ASN A 34 9.71 -1.15 -1.16
N PHE A 35 10.49 -1.15 -0.07
CA PHE A 35 10.18 -1.91 1.14
C PHE A 35 9.00 -1.29 1.88
N ALA A 36 8.90 0.04 1.95
CA ALA A 36 7.78 0.73 2.58
C ALA A 36 6.44 0.44 1.88
N VAL A 37 6.41 0.46 0.54
CA VAL A 37 5.19 0.13 -0.23
C VAL A 37 4.81 -1.34 -0.04
N LYS A 38 5.79 -2.25 0.04
CA LYS A 38 5.53 -3.67 0.31
C LYS A 38 5.00 -3.88 1.73
N ALA A 39 5.56 -3.19 2.72
CA ALA A 39 5.07 -3.23 4.10
C ALA A 39 3.61 -2.76 4.18
N LEU A 40 3.26 -1.65 3.52
CA LEU A 40 1.87 -1.18 3.46
C LEU A 40 0.93 -2.23 2.86
N TYR A 41 1.33 -2.89 1.78
CA TYR A 41 0.52 -3.97 1.22
C TYR A 41 0.25 -5.07 2.26
N HIS A 42 1.28 -5.52 2.98
CA HIS A 42 1.11 -6.56 3.99
C HIS A 42 0.27 -6.09 5.20
N SER A 43 0.34 -4.82 5.57
CA SER A 43 -0.41 -4.29 6.73
C SER A 43 -1.85 -3.91 6.41
N PHE A 44 -2.15 -3.46 5.19
CA PHE A 44 -3.43 -2.81 4.86
C PHE A 44 -4.23 -3.52 3.76
N VAL A 45 -3.64 -4.49 3.06
CA VAL A 45 -4.27 -5.17 1.92
C VAL A 45 -4.20 -6.69 2.05
N ALA A 46 -3.08 -7.25 2.54
CA ALA A 46 -2.99 -8.68 2.82
C ALA A 46 -3.85 -9.08 4.02
N GLU A 47 -4.17 -10.38 4.12
CA GLU A 47 -4.81 -10.99 5.30
C GLU A 47 -6.08 -10.26 5.79
N ASP A 48 -6.99 -9.93 4.89
CA ASP A 48 -8.25 -9.21 5.21
C ASP A 48 -8.04 -7.74 5.64
N GLY A 49 -6.99 -7.11 5.11
CA GLY A 49 -6.72 -5.70 5.34
C GLY A 49 -7.85 -4.78 4.84
N PRO A 50 -8.02 -3.60 5.45
CA PRO A 50 -9.14 -2.69 5.18
C PRO A 50 -9.24 -2.21 3.73
N TYR A 51 -8.14 -2.21 2.98
CA TYR A 51 -8.11 -1.79 1.57
C TYR A 51 -7.99 -2.98 0.61
N MET A 52 -8.22 -4.21 1.08
CA MET A 52 -8.15 -5.41 0.24
C MET A 52 -9.10 -5.33 -0.97
N LYS A 53 -10.31 -4.80 -0.76
CA LYS A 53 -11.35 -4.74 -1.79
C LYS A 53 -11.06 -3.66 -2.83
N GLU A 54 -10.66 -2.47 -2.42
CA GLU A 54 -10.20 -1.40 -3.32
C GLU A 54 -8.97 -1.83 -4.11
N TYR A 55 -8.01 -2.51 -3.47
CA TYR A 55 -6.85 -3.06 -4.16
C TYR A 55 -7.25 -4.10 -5.22
N GLN A 56 -8.29 -4.90 -4.94
CA GLN A 56 -8.84 -5.88 -5.89
C GLN A 56 -9.57 -5.23 -7.06
N ASP A 57 -10.27 -4.14 -6.81
CA ASP A 57 -10.91 -3.36 -7.86
C ASP A 57 -9.87 -2.78 -8.82
N LEU A 58 -8.81 -2.18 -8.28
CA LEU A 58 -7.69 -1.64 -9.06
C LEU A 58 -6.87 -2.70 -9.81
N GLU A 59 -6.88 -3.96 -9.37
CA GLU A 59 -6.26 -5.09 -10.09
C GLU A 59 -7.09 -5.57 -11.27
N ARG A 60 -8.41 -5.36 -11.23
CA ARG A 60 -9.35 -5.77 -12.29
C ARG A 60 -9.55 -4.72 -13.37
N LEU A 61 -9.11 -3.48 -13.11
CA LEU A 61 -9.12 -2.32 -13.99
C LEU A 61 -7.96 -2.33 -14.99
#